data_AF-A0AB33EL19-F1
#
_entry.id   AF-A0AB33EL19-F1
#
_cell.length_a   1.000
_cell.length_b   1.000
_cell.length_c   1.000
_cell.angle_alpha   90.00
_cell.angle_beta   90.00
_cell.angle_gamma   90.00
#
_symmetry.space_group_name_H-M   'P 1'
#
loop_
_entity.id
_entity.type
_entity.pdbx_description
1 polymer ?
#
loop_
_entity_poly.entity_id
_entity_poly.type
_entity_poly.pdbx_seq_one_letter_code
_entity_poly.pdbx_strand_id
1 'polypeptide(L)'
;MISLKPNCTAITFKNMEKTKENFIFLMYGTIEKDRIDQEIQRNQEMVDGGYVTAGQIQDQLDYLKRLKADPNYQNGNLPRGVEKIILQVMESFTFWHSINEVDADFFLTQDNYIHNLINVSITFMVSCELAKLFNNKPEDFSLSNIWNHDINEIKKAKIASEDEIDYITEQFARNESTRSQAIKRFLDFRNKSVAHNDNDTGMQWSDFVSTINFVNRAWGIIDEYYSPNCFPRPIQLSDQLYIPLQPHFTLPQIEQMKEARLKLMEYMFKAASTNLLTGAQDNIKPFGDLKITVKIELQRK
;
A
#
# COMPACT_ATOMS: atom_id res chain seq x y z
N MET A 1 -15.45 15.60 1.67
CA MET A 1 -14.79 16.90 1.92
C MET A 1 -13.81 16.70 3.07
N ILE A 2 -12.57 17.22 3.00
CA ILE A 2 -11.61 17.04 4.10
C ILE A 2 -12.03 17.91 5.29
N SER A 3 -12.21 17.29 6.46
CA SER A 3 -12.56 17.98 7.71
C SER A 3 -11.30 18.27 8.52
N LEU A 4 -11.11 19.54 8.92
CA LEU A 4 -10.00 19.96 9.76
C LEU A 4 -10.50 20.36 11.14
N LYS A 5 -9.66 20.17 12.16
CA LYS A 5 -9.91 20.62 13.52
C LYS A 5 -10.17 22.13 13.55
N PRO A 6 -10.91 22.65 14.54
CA PRO A 6 -11.20 24.07 14.66
C PRO A 6 -9.94 24.94 14.55
N ASN A 7 -10.01 26.01 13.76
CA ASN A 7 -8.93 26.97 13.50
C ASN A 7 -7.71 26.41 12.73
N CYS A 8 -7.79 25.22 12.13
CA CYS A 8 -6.76 24.70 11.24
C CYS A 8 -7.08 24.98 9.77
N THR A 9 -6.08 25.45 9.02
CA THR A 9 -6.21 25.71 7.56
C THR A 9 -5.30 24.85 6.70
N ALA A 10 -4.23 24.29 7.29
CA ALA A 10 -3.28 23.43 6.59
C ALA A 10 -3.69 21.96 6.64
N ILE A 11 -3.70 21.28 5.48
CA ILE A 11 -3.97 19.85 5.36
C ILE A 11 -2.74 19.06 5.84
N THR A 12 -2.78 18.62 7.09
CA THR A 12 -1.75 17.76 7.71
C THR A 12 -2.42 16.71 8.58
N PHE A 13 -1.79 15.56 8.82
CA PHE A 13 -2.33 14.53 9.72
C PHE A 13 -2.76 15.11 11.07
N LYS A 14 -1.92 15.95 11.68
CA LYS A 14 -2.21 16.57 12.99
C LYS A 14 -3.49 17.41 12.99
N ASN A 15 -3.80 18.06 11.87
CA ASN A 15 -4.91 18.99 11.73
C ASN A 15 -6.20 18.32 11.25
N MET A 16 -6.12 17.12 10.68
CA MET A 16 -7.29 16.40 10.19
C MET A 16 -8.11 15.81 11.34
N GLU A 17 -9.43 15.83 11.19
CA GLU A 17 -10.34 15.11 12.07
C GLU A 17 -10.39 13.63 11.69
N LYS A 18 -10.72 12.75 12.63
CA LYS A 18 -10.93 11.31 12.36
C LYS A 18 -12.36 11.08 11.89
N THR A 19 -12.69 11.57 10.70
CA THR A 19 -13.99 11.35 10.05
C THR A 19 -13.87 10.28 8.98
N LYS A 20 -15.00 9.67 8.62
CA LYS A 20 -15.07 8.67 7.54
C LYS A 20 -14.50 9.21 6.23
N GLU A 21 -14.84 10.46 5.88
CA GLU A 21 -14.37 11.11 4.65
C GLU A 21 -12.85 11.33 4.65
N ASN A 22 -12.29 11.67 5.81
CA ASN A 22 -10.84 11.83 5.95
C ASN A 22 -10.11 10.49 5.90
N PHE A 23 -10.69 9.42 6.46
CA PHE A 23 -10.13 8.09 6.30
C PHE A 23 -10.14 7.63 4.85
N ILE A 24 -11.23 7.82 4.10
CA ILE A 24 -11.26 7.54 2.65
C ILE A 24 -10.12 8.27 1.93
N PHE A 25 -9.94 9.57 2.21
CA PHE A 25 -8.84 10.34 1.62
C PHE A 25 -7.45 9.79 2.01
N LEU A 26 -7.24 9.32 3.23
CA LEU A 26 -5.95 8.80 3.70
C LEU A 26 -5.73 7.33 3.35
N MET A 27 -6.79 6.60 3.02
CA MET A 27 -6.71 5.26 2.45
C MET A 27 -6.16 5.35 1.02
N TYR A 28 -6.75 6.19 0.17
CA TYR A 28 -6.46 6.24 -1.26
C TYR A 28 -5.49 7.36 -1.67
N GLY A 29 -5.27 8.34 -0.79
CA GLY A 29 -4.42 9.49 -1.07
C GLY A 29 -5.14 10.59 -1.89
N THR A 30 -4.36 11.59 -2.27
CA THR A 30 -4.83 12.71 -3.09
C THR A 30 -4.81 12.33 -4.55
N ILE A 31 -5.60 13.05 -5.35
CA ILE A 31 -5.37 13.08 -6.79
C ILE A 31 -3.93 13.49 -7.10
N GLU A 32 -3.38 12.94 -8.17
CA GLU A 32 -2.05 13.29 -8.65
C GLU A 32 -2.04 14.71 -9.23
N LYS A 33 -0.91 15.40 -9.02
CA LYS A 33 -0.71 16.78 -9.48
C LYS A 33 -0.98 16.95 -10.96
N ASP A 34 -0.57 15.99 -11.77
CA ASP A 34 -0.69 16.05 -13.23
C ASP A 34 -2.13 15.85 -13.73
N ARG A 35 -3.03 15.36 -12.86
CA ARG A 35 -4.44 15.09 -13.18
C ARG A 35 -5.41 16.12 -12.62
N ILE A 36 -4.99 16.94 -11.66
CA ILE A 36 -5.91 17.83 -10.93
C ILE A 36 -6.60 18.85 -11.84
N ASP A 37 -5.91 19.35 -12.86
CA ASP A 37 -6.46 20.35 -13.78
C ASP A 37 -7.53 19.75 -14.70
N GLN A 38 -7.32 18.51 -15.14
CA GLN A 38 -8.29 17.78 -15.95
C GLN A 38 -9.56 17.47 -15.15
N GLU A 39 -9.44 17.05 -13.88
CA GLU A 39 -10.62 16.79 -13.05
C GLU A 39 -11.35 18.08 -12.64
N ILE A 40 -10.63 19.20 -12.41
CA ILE A 40 -11.27 20.51 -12.20
C ILE A 40 -12.09 20.90 -13.43
N GLN A 41 -11.51 20.77 -14.63
CA GLN A 41 -12.21 21.08 -15.87
C GLN A 41 -13.47 20.21 -16.04
N ARG A 42 -13.33 18.89 -15.86
CA ARG A 42 -14.45 17.94 -15.98
C ARG A 42 -15.60 18.26 -15.02
N ASN A 43 -15.29 18.59 -13.77
CA ASN A 43 -16.31 18.93 -12.78
C ASN A 43 -16.94 20.29 -13.07
N GLN A 44 -16.19 21.26 -13.60
CA GLN A 44 -16.72 22.55 -14.02
C GLN A 44 -17.74 22.37 -15.16
N GLU A 45 -17.41 21.57 -16.18
CA GLU A 45 -18.32 21.25 -17.30
C GLU A 45 -19.62 20.60 -16.82
N MET A 46 -19.56 19.72 -15.81
CA MET A 46 -20.74 19.10 -15.22
C MET A 46 -21.58 20.06 -14.37
N VAL A 47 -20.97 21.01 -13.65
CA VAL A 47 -21.72 22.05 -12.94
C VAL A 47 -22.44 22.96 -13.94
N ASP A 48 -21.72 23.42 -14.96
CA ASP A 48 -22.22 24.34 -15.96
C ASP A 48 -23.35 23.71 -16.80
N GLY A 49 -23.32 22.38 -16.98
CA GLY A 49 -24.36 21.60 -17.66
C GLY A 49 -25.67 21.39 -16.88
N GLY A 50 -25.76 21.84 -15.62
CA GLY A 50 -27.03 21.86 -14.86
C GLY A 50 -27.60 20.50 -14.46
N TYR A 51 -26.76 19.48 -14.29
CA TYR A 51 -27.21 18.13 -13.88
C TYR A 51 -27.77 18.10 -12.44
N VAL A 52 -28.67 17.17 -12.15
CA VAL A 52 -29.34 17.00 -10.82
C VAL A 52 -28.33 16.81 -9.67
N THR A 53 -27.12 16.34 -9.96
CA THR A 53 -26.02 16.15 -9.01
C THR A 53 -25.13 17.40 -8.85
N ALA A 54 -25.47 18.54 -9.45
CA ALA A 54 -24.64 19.74 -9.48
C ALA A 54 -24.17 20.21 -8.09
N GLY A 55 -24.98 20.04 -7.04
CA GLY A 55 -24.57 20.40 -5.67
C GLY A 55 -23.38 19.58 -5.15
N GLN A 56 -23.39 18.26 -5.33
CA GLN A 56 -22.29 17.38 -4.92
C GLN A 56 -21.03 17.61 -5.78
N ILE A 57 -21.23 17.88 -7.08
CA ILE A 57 -20.13 18.16 -8.00
C ILE A 57 -19.50 19.53 -7.70
N GLN A 58 -20.31 20.53 -7.30
CA GLN A 58 -19.82 21.83 -6.87
C GLN A 58 -18.93 21.70 -5.63
N ASP A 59 -19.35 20.93 -4.62
CA ASP A 59 -18.53 20.68 -3.42
C ASP A 59 -17.19 20.00 -3.77
N GLN A 60 -17.20 19.06 -4.72
CA GLN A 60 -16.00 18.40 -5.22
C GLN A 60 -15.09 19.36 -5.98
N LEU A 61 -15.66 20.22 -6.83
CA LEU A 61 -14.94 21.25 -7.57
C LEU A 61 -14.25 22.25 -6.63
N ASP A 62 -14.97 22.73 -5.61
CA ASP A 62 -14.43 23.66 -4.60
C ASP A 62 -13.35 23.00 -3.75
N TYR A 63 -13.49 21.69 -3.47
CA TYR A 63 -12.42 20.90 -2.87
C TYR A 63 -11.18 20.82 -3.76
N LEU A 64 -11.32 20.46 -5.04
CA LEU A 64 -10.18 20.34 -5.97
C LEU A 64 -9.46 21.69 -6.16
N LYS A 65 -10.20 22.80 -6.27
CA LYS A 65 -9.64 24.15 -6.34
C LYS A 65 -8.86 24.50 -5.06
N ARG A 66 -9.39 24.18 -3.88
CA ARG A 66 -8.68 24.36 -2.59
C ARG A 66 -7.42 23.49 -2.50
N LEU A 67 -7.51 22.22 -2.87
CA LEU A 67 -6.39 21.29 -2.88
C LEU A 67 -5.28 21.79 -3.83
N LYS A 68 -5.64 22.24 -5.04
CA LYS A 68 -4.70 22.83 -6.00
C LYS A 68 -3.99 24.05 -5.43
N ALA A 69 -4.68 24.87 -4.63
CA ALA A 69 -4.10 26.06 -4.01
C ALA A 69 -3.26 25.76 -2.75
N ASP A 70 -3.32 24.54 -2.19
CA ASP A 70 -2.60 24.18 -0.97
C ASP A 70 -1.08 24.07 -1.21
N PRO A 71 -0.23 24.80 -0.44
CA PRO A 71 1.22 24.74 -0.62
C PRO A 71 1.84 23.37 -0.35
N ASN A 72 1.29 22.58 0.60
CA ASN A 72 1.78 21.24 0.86
C ASN A 72 1.45 20.29 -0.29
N TYR A 73 0.29 20.46 -0.92
CA TYR A 73 -0.03 19.73 -2.15
C TYR A 73 0.94 20.08 -3.29
N GLN A 74 1.16 21.38 -3.52
CA GLN A 74 2.04 21.85 -4.60
C GLN A 74 3.49 21.37 -4.45
N ASN A 75 3.96 21.26 -3.21
CA ASN A 75 5.30 20.81 -2.86
C ASN A 75 5.41 19.27 -2.68
N GLY A 76 4.31 18.51 -2.84
CA GLY A 76 4.33 17.06 -2.63
C GLY A 76 4.49 16.61 -1.18
N ASN A 77 4.19 17.49 -0.22
CA ASN A 77 4.32 17.27 1.22
C ASN A 77 3.05 16.67 1.85
N LEU A 78 2.00 16.41 1.07
CA LEU A 78 0.81 15.78 1.63
C LEU A 78 1.09 14.32 2.03
N PRO A 79 0.39 13.84 3.08
CA PRO A 79 0.28 12.43 3.39
C PRO A 79 0.15 11.53 2.16
N ARG A 80 1.00 10.50 2.08
CA ARG A 80 0.74 9.39 1.16
C ARG A 80 -0.40 8.55 1.70
N GLY A 81 -1.28 8.12 0.80
CA GLY A 81 -2.32 7.16 1.15
C GLY A 81 -1.76 5.82 1.60
N VAL A 82 -2.49 5.11 2.46
CA VAL A 82 -2.12 3.75 2.91
C VAL A 82 -1.97 2.80 1.71
N GLU A 83 -2.85 2.89 0.72
CA GLU A 83 -2.76 2.15 -0.54
C GLU A 83 -1.39 2.35 -1.21
N LYS A 84 -0.96 3.59 -1.36
CA LYS A 84 0.33 3.92 -2.00
C LYS A 84 1.51 3.35 -1.23
N ILE A 85 1.44 3.31 0.10
CA ILE A 85 2.47 2.70 0.95
C ILE A 85 2.52 1.19 0.73
N ILE A 86 1.35 0.53 0.73
CA ILE A 86 1.24 -0.93 0.48
C ILE A 86 1.76 -1.29 -0.90
N LEU A 87 1.34 -0.57 -1.95
CA LEU A 87 1.80 -0.78 -3.32
C LEU A 87 3.31 -0.61 -3.43
N GLN A 88 3.88 0.43 -2.79
CA GLN A 88 5.34 0.62 -2.76
C GLN A 88 6.06 -0.54 -2.06
N VAL A 89 5.54 -1.03 -0.93
CA VAL A 89 6.10 -2.18 -0.22
C VAL A 89 6.08 -3.42 -1.11
N MET A 90 4.94 -3.73 -1.73
CA MET A 90 4.78 -4.91 -2.58
C MET A 90 5.69 -4.84 -3.80
N GLU A 91 5.70 -3.71 -4.52
CA GLU A 91 6.54 -3.49 -5.69
C GLU A 91 8.03 -3.67 -5.36
N SER A 92 8.47 -3.04 -4.27
CA SER A 92 9.87 -3.07 -3.87
C SER A 92 10.31 -4.44 -3.37
N PHE A 93 9.46 -5.10 -2.58
CA PHE A 93 9.75 -6.42 -2.04
C PHE A 93 9.75 -7.50 -3.12
N THR A 94 8.80 -7.46 -4.05
CA THR A 94 8.76 -8.42 -5.16
C THR A 94 9.91 -8.21 -6.15
N PHE A 95 10.31 -6.96 -6.40
CA PHE A 95 11.55 -6.66 -7.11
C PHE A 95 12.77 -7.23 -6.39
N TRP A 96 12.92 -6.94 -5.09
CA TRP A 96 14.01 -7.45 -4.26
C TRP A 96 14.08 -8.98 -4.25
N HIS A 97 12.94 -9.65 -4.16
CA HIS A 97 12.86 -11.11 -4.30
C HIS A 97 13.41 -11.56 -5.66
N SER A 98 12.92 -10.95 -6.74
CA SER A 98 13.22 -11.41 -8.09
C SER A 98 14.70 -11.35 -8.43
N ILE A 99 15.41 -10.32 -7.97
CA ILE A 99 16.85 -10.19 -8.22
C ILE A 99 17.68 -11.20 -7.41
N ASN A 100 17.13 -11.76 -6.32
CA ASN A 100 17.78 -12.76 -5.48
C ASN A 100 17.46 -14.22 -5.90
N GLU A 101 16.46 -14.43 -6.78
CA GLU A 101 16.04 -15.76 -7.23
C GLU A 101 16.76 -16.29 -8.49
N VAL A 102 17.29 -15.40 -9.34
CA VAL A 102 17.60 -15.78 -10.74
C VAL A 102 18.99 -16.33 -10.99
N ASP A 103 20.04 -15.75 -10.43
CA ASP A 103 21.35 -16.40 -10.50
C ASP A 103 22.32 -15.78 -9.52
N ALA A 104 22.97 -16.68 -8.80
CA ALA A 104 23.84 -16.48 -7.68
C ALA A 104 25.10 -15.69 -8.07
N ASP A 105 25.79 -16.04 -9.14
CA ASP A 105 27.23 -15.82 -9.16
C ASP A 105 27.70 -14.37 -9.44
N PHE A 106 26.89 -13.53 -10.09
CA PHE A 106 27.27 -12.13 -10.35
C PHE A 106 27.04 -11.20 -9.14
N PHE A 107 25.99 -11.49 -8.36
CA PHE A 107 25.61 -10.71 -7.18
C PHE A 107 26.04 -11.37 -5.84
N LEU A 108 26.31 -12.69 -5.80
CA LEU A 108 26.66 -13.47 -4.58
C LEU A 108 28.16 -13.63 -4.31
N THR A 109 29.07 -12.88 -4.92
CA THR A 109 30.30 -12.65 -4.16
C THR A 109 29.86 -11.85 -2.93
N GLN A 110 29.99 -12.43 -1.74
CA GLN A 110 29.55 -11.81 -0.47
C GLN A 110 30.21 -10.43 -0.22
N ASP A 111 31.20 -10.08 -1.04
CA ASP A 111 31.91 -8.80 -1.11
C ASP A 111 31.43 -7.84 -2.23
N ASN A 112 30.37 -8.17 -2.99
CA ASN A 112 29.83 -7.27 -3.99
C ASN A 112 29.10 -6.11 -3.30
N TYR A 113 29.81 -4.99 -3.16
CA TYR A 113 29.31 -3.77 -2.53
C TYR A 113 27.93 -3.33 -3.07
N ILE A 114 27.68 -3.49 -4.37
CA ILE A 114 26.41 -3.11 -4.99
C ILE A 114 25.28 -4.04 -4.54
N HIS A 115 25.53 -5.36 -4.42
CA HIS A 115 24.56 -6.31 -3.87
C HIS A 115 24.16 -5.93 -2.46
N ASN A 116 25.16 -5.73 -1.60
CA ASN A 116 24.95 -5.41 -0.19
C ASN A 116 24.24 -4.08 -0.05
N LEU A 117 24.59 -3.07 -0.86
CA LEU A 117 23.91 -1.78 -0.86
C LEU A 117 22.43 -1.91 -1.28
N ILE A 118 22.12 -2.65 -2.34
CA ILE A 118 20.74 -2.87 -2.79
C ILE A 118 19.95 -3.64 -1.73
N ASN A 119 20.50 -4.73 -1.20
CA ASN A 119 19.85 -5.54 -0.18
C ASN A 119 19.57 -4.74 1.09
N VAL A 120 20.57 -4.03 1.63
CA VAL A 120 20.40 -3.21 2.85
C VAL A 120 19.40 -2.08 2.59
N SER A 121 19.52 -1.38 1.46
CA SER A 121 18.65 -0.24 1.15
C SER A 121 17.19 -0.66 0.98
N ILE A 122 16.92 -1.72 0.21
CA ILE A 122 15.55 -2.19 0.00
C ILE A 122 14.99 -2.81 1.26
N THR A 123 15.78 -3.61 1.99
CA THR A 123 15.35 -4.18 3.28
C THR A 123 14.95 -3.07 4.25
N PHE A 124 15.77 -2.02 4.38
CA PHE A 124 15.48 -0.90 5.26
C PHE A 124 14.25 -0.10 4.81
N MET A 125 14.14 0.19 3.51
CA MET A 125 13.00 0.91 2.96
C MET A 125 11.69 0.13 3.15
N VAL A 126 11.64 -1.15 2.77
CA VAL A 126 10.48 -2.03 2.96
C VAL A 126 10.11 -2.10 4.43
N SER A 127 11.11 -2.27 5.32
CA SER A 127 10.88 -2.32 6.77
C SER A 127 10.31 -1.02 7.32
N CYS A 128 10.83 0.13 6.87
CA CYS A 128 10.34 1.43 7.30
C CYS A 128 8.91 1.70 6.83
N GLU A 129 8.60 1.41 5.57
CA GLU A 129 7.25 1.60 5.03
C GLU A 129 6.24 0.67 5.68
N LEU A 130 6.57 -0.61 5.83
CA LEU A 130 5.69 -1.59 6.46
C LEU A 130 5.46 -1.26 7.93
N ALA A 131 6.50 -0.83 8.68
CA ALA A 131 6.35 -0.43 10.07
C ALA A 131 5.47 0.82 10.29
N LYS A 132 5.37 1.74 9.31
CA LYS A 132 4.44 2.89 9.40
C LYS A 132 2.99 2.43 9.54
N LEU A 133 2.64 1.30 8.93
CA LEU A 133 1.28 0.75 8.97
C LEU A 133 0.90 0.20 10.35
N PHE A 134 1.88 -0.17 11.17
CA PHE A 134 1.71 -0.63 12.56
C PHE A 134 1.80 0.50 13.60
N ASN A 135 2.04 1.75 13.19
CA ASN A 135 2.23 2.84 14.14
C ASN A 135 0.96 3.06 14.96
N ASN A 136 1.10 3.16 16.28
CA ASN A 136 -0.02 3.29 17.22
C ASN A 136 -0.10 4.68 17.87
N LYS A 137 0.61 5.67 17.33
CA LYS A 137 0.50 7.06 17.79
C LYS A 137 -0.88 7.63 17.44
N PRO A 138 -1.69 8.09 18.41
CA PRO A 138 -3.08 8.48 18.15
C PRO A 138 -3.29 9.56 17.08
N GLU A 139 -2.30 10.42 16.87
CA GLU A 139 -2.29 11.50 15.88
C GLU A 139 -2.04 11.04 14.44
N ASP A 140 -1.53 9.83 14.24
CA ASP A 140 -1.22 9.28 12.93
C ASP A 140 -2.43 8.54 12.33
N PHE A 141 -2.40 8.36 11.01
CA PHE A 141 -3.43 7.62 10.25
C PHE A 141 -2.84 6.35 9.64
N SER A 142 -2.08 5.62 10.45
CA SER A 142 -1.61 4.28 10.10
C SER A 142 -2.79 3.33 9.87
N LEU A 143 -2.52 2.21 9.19
CA LEU A 143 -3.49 1.15 9.02
C LEU A 143 -4.04 0.65 10.38
N SER A 144 -3.16 0.50 11.38
CA SER A 144 -3.56 0.15 12.76
C SER A 144 -4.57 1.15 13.35
N ASN A 145 -4.34 2.45 13.18
CA ASN A 145 -5.23 3.47 13.75
C ASN A 145 -6.58 3.56 13.03
N ILE A 146 -6.61 3.32 11.72
CA ILE A 146 -7.86 3.22 10.94
C ILE A 146 -8.63 1.98 11.39
N TRP A 147 -7.95 0.83 11.46
CA TRP A 147 -8.53 -0.42 11.95
C TRP A 147 -9.17 -0.27 13.33
N ASN A 148 -8.42 0.26 14.30
CA ASN A 148 -8.89 0.44 15.67
C ASN A 148 -10.05 1.44 15.79
N HIS A 149 -10.15 2.41 14.87
CA HIS A 149 -11.25 3.35 14.84
C HIS A 149 -12.56 2.67 14.39
N ASP A 150 -12.51 1.87 13.33
CA ASP A 150 -13.71 1.35 12.67
C ASP A 150 -14.04 -0.11 12.97
N ILE A 151 -13.23 -0.81 13.78
CA ILE A 151 -13.39 -2.23 14.09
C ILE A 151 -14.84 -2.64 14.42
N ASN A 152 -15.53 -1.86 15.26
CA ASN A 152 -16.89 -2.17 15.67
C ASN A 152 -17.88 -2.09 14.49
N GLU A 153 -17.68 -1.13 13.59
CA GLU A 153 -18.51 -1.00 12.39
C GLU A 153 -18.17 -2.06 11.35
N ILE A 154 -16.89 -2.43 11.21
CA ILE A 154 -16.45 -3.56 10.37
C ILE A 154 -17.08 -4.87 10.85
N LYS A 155 -17.09 -5.14 12.17
CA LYS A 155 -17.77 -6.31 12.76
C LYS A 155 -19.26 -6.32 12.44
N LYS A 156 -19.95 -5.18 12.63
CA LYS A 156 -21.39 -5.05 12.31
C LYS A 156 -21.68 -5.28 10.82
N ALA A 157 -20.79 -4.82 9.94
CA ALA A 157 -20.91 -4.98 8.50
C ALA A 157 -20.65 -6.43 8.02
N LYS A 158 -20.11 -7.30 8.89
CA LYS A 158 -19.85 -8.72 8.60
C LYS A 158 -18.97 -8.94 7.36
N ILE A 159 -17.97 -8.06 7.18
CA ILE A 159 -17.03 -8.12 6.05
C ILE A 159 -16.14 -9.37 6.14
N ALA A 160 -15.72 -9.74 7.35
CA ALA A 160 -14.93 -10.93 7.66
C ALA A 160 -15.49 -11.64 8.91
N SER A 161 -14.99 -12.85 9.22
CA SER A 161 -15.38 -13.55 10.44
C SER A 161 -14.92 -12.79 11.69
N GLU A 162 -15.70 -12.86 12.77
CA GLU A 162 -15.36 -12.18 14.03
C GLU A 162 -14.00 -12.65 14.57
N ASP A 163 -13.72 -13.96 14.52
CA ASP A 163 -12.43 -14.53 14.92
C ASP A 163 -11.25 -13.92 14.15
N GLU A 164 -11.41 -13.69 12.84
CA GLU A 164 -10.35 -13.09 12.02
C GLU A 164 -10.17 -11.61 12.37
N ILE A 165 -11.26 -10.88 12.58
CA ILE A 165 -11.21 -9.47 13.00
C ILE A 165 -10.52 -9.36 14.36
N ASP A 166 -10.83 -10.24 15.30
CA ASP A 166 -10.19 -10.27 16.62
C ASP A 166 -8.70 -10.60 16.52
N TYR A 167 -8.35 -11.61 15.72
CA TYR A 167 -6.95 -11.92 15.42
C TYR A 167 -6.20 -10.70 14.88
N ILE A 168 -6.73 -10.02 13.86
CA ILE A 168 -6.08 -8.84 13.26
C ILE A 168 -5.89 -7.73 14.30
N THR A 169 -6.91 -7.51 15.13
CA THR A 169 -6.89 -6.51 16.19
C THR A 169 -5.77 -6.79 17.20
N GLU A 170 -5.62 -8.05 17.61
CA GLU A 170 -4.53 -8.47 18.50
C GLU A 170 -3.15 -8.27 17.86
N GLN A 171 -3.02 -8.48 16.54
CA GLN A 171 -1.74 -8.26 15.85
C GLN A 171 -1.34 -6.79 15.78
N PHE A 172 -2.31 -5.88 15.61
CA PHE A 172 -2.10 -4.43 15.64
C PHE A 172 -1.90 -3.87 17.05
N ALA A 173 -2.41 -4.56 18.08
CA ALA A 173 -2.27 -4.14 19.47
C ALA A 173 -0.79 -3.99 19.86
N ARG A 174 -0.52 -3.10 20.82
CA ARG A 174 0.83 -2.90 21.36
C ARG A 174 1.33 -4.08 22.19
N ASN A 175 0.44 -5.01 22.56
CA ASN A 175 0.79 -6.16 23.37
C ASN A 175 1.59 -7.18 22.54
N GLU A 176 2.85 -7.40 22.91
CA GLU A 176 3.71 -8.36 22.24
C GLU A 176 3.37 -9.83 22.55
N SER A 177 2.58 -10.11 23.59
CA SER A 177 2.33 -11.49 24.02
C SER A 177 1.40 -12.27 23.10
N THR A 178 0.53 -11.58 22.36
CA THR A 178 -0.46 -12.18 21.44
C THR A 178 -0.08 -12.02 19.97
N ARG A 179 0.99 -11.26 19.70
CA ARG A 179 1.46 -11.03 18.35
C ARG A 179 2.17 -12.29 17.82
N SER A 180 1.86 -12.64 16.58
CA SER A 180 2.52 -13.70 15.85
C SER A 180 4.02 -13.49 15.81
N GLN A 181 4.76 -14.59 15.87
CA GLN A 181 6.22 -14.56 15.95
C GLN A 181 6.85 -13.83 14.75
N ALA A 182 6.25 -13.95 13.56
CA ALA A 182 6.73 -13.29 12.34
C ALA A 182 6.66 -11.76 12.44
N ILE A 183 5.49 -11.21 12.81
CA ILE A 183 5.31 -9.76 12.96
C ILE A 183 6.17 -9.25 14.12
N LYS A 184 6.32 -10.02 15.20
CA LYS A 184 7.21 -9.67 16.31
C LYS A 184 8.65 -9.54 15.86
N ARG A 185 9.22 -10.56 15.20
CA ARG A 185 10.59 -10.51 14.66
C ARG A 185 10.78 -9.36 13.68
N PHE A 186 9.79 -9.11 12.81
CA PHE A 186 9.83 -8.00 11.86
C PHE A 186 9.89 -6.62 12.57
N LEU A 187 9.01 -6.38 13.54
CA LEU A 187 8.98 -5.10 14.26
C LEU A 187 10.24 -4.92 15.15
N ASP A 188 10.73 -6.01 15.74
CA ASP A 188 11.98 -6.03 16.49
C ASP A 188 13.17 -5.70 15.58
N PHE A 189 13.22 -6.31 14.38
CA PHE A 189 14.22 -5.96 13.36
C PHE A 189 14.20 -4.47 13.08
N ARG A 190 13.07 -3.89 12.70
CA ARG A 190 13.00 -2.45 12.41
C ARG A 190 13.47 -1.59 13.58
N ASN A 191 13.15 -1.96 14.82
CA ASN A 191 13.55 -1.19 16.01
C ASN A 191 15.04 -1.33 16.32
N LYS A 192 15.63 -2.52 16.09
CA LYS A 192 17.02 -2.84 16.41
C LYS A 192 18.00 -2.62 15.26
N SER A 193 17.54 -2.53 14.02
CA SER A 193 18.38 -2.18 12.85
C SER A 193 18.99 -0.77 12.94
N VAL A 194 18.54 0.04 13.90
CA VAL A 194 19.12 1.35 14.25
C VAL A 194 20.16 1.23 15.39
N ALA A 195 20.16 0.14 16.15
CA ALA A 195 21.00 -0.09 17.32
C ALA A 195 22.20 -1.00 16.97
N HIS A 196 23.39 -0.41 16.86
CA HIS A 196 24.64 -1.07 16.46
C HIS A 196 25.18 -2.15 17.43
N ASN A 197 24.58 -2.33 18.61
CA ASN A 197 25.06 -3.24 19.67
C ASN A 197 24.07 -4.35 20.03
N ASP A 198 22.97 -4.49 19.29
CA ASP A 198 21.98 -5.52 19.57
C ASP A 198 22.25 -6.80 18.78
N ASN A 199 21.98 -7.94 19.41
CA ASN A 199 22.04 -9.25 18.75
C ASN A 199 21.10 -9.29 17.54
N ASP A 200 21.50 -10.06 16.52
CA ASP A 200 20.67 -10.37 15.35
C ASP A 200 19.27 -10.80 15.80
N THR A 201 18.25 -10.22 15.18
CA THR A 201 16.84 -10.49 15.49
C THR A 201 16.38 -11.84 14.96
N GLY A 202 17.21 -12.52 14.15
CA GLY A 202 16.89 -13.81 13.55
C GLY A 202 15.76 -13.69 12.52
N MET A 203 15.62 -12.51 11.91
CA MET A 203 14.60 -12.23 10.91
C MET A 203 14.84 -13.04 9.64
N GLN A 204 13.78 -13.62 9.10
CA GLN A 204 13.81 -14.43 7.89
C GLN A 204 12.98 -13.79 6.77
N TRP A 205 13.24 -14.20 5.54
CA TRP A 205 12.45 -13.79 4.37
C TRP A 205 10.94 -14.04 4.56
N SER A 206 10.60 -15.19 5.16
CA SER A 206 9.23 -15.58 5.49
C SER A 206 8.53 -14.62 6.47
N ASP A 207 9.29 -13.88 7.30
CA ASP A 207 8.73 -12.89 8.22
C ASP A 207 8.20 -11.67 7.48
N PHE A 208 8.92 -11.20 6.45
CA PHE A 208 8.43 -10.14 5.55
C PHE A 208 7.18 -10.59 4.82
N VAL A 209 7.22 -11.78 4.21
CA VAL A 209 6.07 -12.33 3.46
C VAL A 209 4.84 -12.42 4.36
N SER A 210 5.00 -12.98 5.56
CA SER A 210 3.90 -13.12 6.52
C SER A 210 3.35 -11.76 6.96
N THR A 211 4.22 -10.78 7.20
CA THR A 211 3.81 -9.43 7.62
C THR A 211 3.12 -8.67 6.49
N ILE A 212 3.62 -8.77 5.26
CA ILE A 212 3.00 -8.17 4.06
C ILE A 212 1.63 -8.81 3.81
N ASN A 213 1.52 -10.13 3.90
CA ASN A 213 0.24 -10.83 3.75
C ASN A 213 -0.78 -10.39 4.81
N PHE A 214 -0.35 -10.28 6.07
CA PHE A 214 -1.18 -9.74 7.15
C PHE A 214 -1.68 -8.32 6.82
N VAL A 215 -0.78 -7.43 6.41
CA VAL A 215 -1.12 -6.04 6.05
C VAL A 215 -2.08 -6.00 4.86
N ASN A 216 -1.82 -6.78 3.81
CA ASN A 216 -2.66 -6.85 2.61
C ASN A 216 -4.07 -7.33 2.95
N ARG A 217 -4.18 -8.31 3.84
CA ARG A 217 -5.47 -8.82 4.30
C ARG A 217 -6.23 -7.78 5.14
N ALA A 218 -5.55 -7.17 6.11
CA ALA A 218 -6.15 -6.11 6.92
C ALA A 218 -6.62 -4.93 6.05
N TRP A 219 -5.79 -4.51 5.09
CA TRP A 219 -6.15 -3.53 4.08
C TRP A 219 -7.37 -3.95 3.27
N GLY A 220 -7.41 -5.18 2.76
CA GLY A 220 -8.52 -5.67 1.96
C GLY A 220 -9.87 -5.61 2.68
N ILE A 221 -9.90 -5.94 3.97
CA ILE A 221 -11.11 -5.83 4.80
C ILE A 221 -11.53 -4.36 4.96
N ILE A 222 -10.59 -3.45 5.22
CA ILE A 222 -10.90 -2.02 5.34
C ILE A 222 -11.36 -1.45 3.98
N ASP A 223 -10.69 -1.82 2.89
CA ASP A 223 -11.04 -1.37 1.53
C ASP A 223 -12.46 -1.81 1.15
N GLU A 224 -12.83 -3.06 1.40
CA GLU A 224 -14.20 -3.56 1.18
C GLU A 224 -15.22 -2.82 2.05
N TYR A 225 -14.88 -2.47 3.30
CA TYR A 225 -15.75 -1.69 4.17
C TYR A 225 -15.97 -0.24 3.66
N TYR A 226 -14.92 0.42 3.19
CA TYR A 226 -14.97 1.82 2.76
C TYR A 226 -15.40 1.99 1.31
N SER A 227 -15.15 1.01 0.45
CA SER A 227 -15.44 1.01 -0.98
C SER A 227 -16.00 -0.36 -1.43
N PRO A 228 -17.17 -0.77 -0.91
CA PRO A 228 -17.74 -2.07 -1.22
C PRO A 228 -18.04 -2.19 -2.72
N ASN A 229 -17.75 -3.35 -3.29
CA ASN A 229 -17.91 -3.64 -4.73
C ASN A 229 -17.12 -2.71 -5.66
N CYS A 230 -16.07 -2.05 -5.17
CA CYS A 230 -15.20 -1.28 -6.07
C CYS A 230 -14.44 -2.22 -7.01
N PHE A 231 -14.10 -1.72 -8.20
CA PHE A 231 -13.19 -2.46 -9.06
C PHE A 231 -11.84 -2.60 -8.35
N PRO A 232 -11.26 -3.82 -8.38
CA PRO A 232 -9.94 -4.05 -7.81
C PRO A 232 -8.92 -3.05 -8.36
N ARG A 233 -8.02 -2.59 -7.51
CA ARG A 233 -7.07 -1.54 -7.87
C ARG A 233 -6.07 -2.09 -8.90
N PRO A 234 -5.87 -1.39 -10.04
CA PRO A 234 -4.93 -1.85 -11.03
C PRO A 234 -3.52 -1.74 -10.47
N ILE A 235 -2.74 -2.78 -10.64
CA ILE A 235 -1.31 -2.77 -10.33
C ILE A 235 -0.57 -2.80 -11.64
N GLN A 236 0.25 -1.78 -11.87
CA GLN A 236 1.13 -1.73 -13.04
C GLN A 236 2.50 -2.23 -12.61
N LEU A 237 2.87 -3.41 -13.07
CA LEU A 237 4.24 -3.88 -12.94
C LEU A 237 5.09 -3.11 -13.94
N SER A 238 5.91 -2.17 -13.43
CA SER A 238 6.80 -1.42 -14.31
C SER A 238 7.94 -2.32 -14.80
N ASP A 239 7.97 -2.60 -16.10
CA ASP A 239 9.11 -3.28 -16.74
C ASP A 239 10.38 -2.41 -16.70
N GLN A 240 10.21 -1.09 -16.51
CA GLN A 240 11.34 -0.16 -16.46
C GLN A 240 12.25 -0.41 -15.25
N LEU A 241 11.78 -1.12 -14.22
CA LEU A 241 12.60 -1.50 -13.06
C LEU A 241 13.81 -2.34 -13.43
N TYR A 242 13.74 -3.11 -14.53
CA TYR A 242 14.83 -3.98 -14.97
C TYR A 242 15.76 -3.33 -15.99
N ILE A 243 15.41 -2.15 -16.54
CA ILE A 243 16.24 -1.45 -17.53
C ILE A 243 17.68 -1.22 -17.01
N PRO A 244 17.88 -0.73 -15.76
CA PRO A 244 19.23 -0.53 -15.23
C PRO A 244 20.05 -1.82 -15.08
N LEU A 245 19.40 -2.99 -15.07
CA LEU A 245 20.04 -4.29 -14.90
C LEU A 245 20.45 -4.91 -16.25
N GLN A 246 19.87 -4.48 -17.36
CA GLN A 246 20.14 -5.03 -18.70
C GLN A 246 21.63 -5.08 -19.11
N PRO A 247 22.50 -4.12 -18.72
CA PRO A 247 23.93 -4.21 -19.03
C PRO A 247 24.68 -5.32 -18.28
N HIS A 248 24.10 -5.83 -17.20
CA HIS A 248 24.75 -6.74 -16.25
C HIS A 248 24.21 -8.17 -16.30
N PHE A 249 23.05 -8.36 -16.94
CA PHE A 249 22.38 -9.65 -17.03
C PHE A 249 22.02 -9.98 -18.46
N THR A 250 22.00 -11.27 -18.75
CA THR A 250 21.48 -11.76 -20.02
C THR A 250 19.96 -11.56 -20.08
N LEU A 251 19.42 -11.46 -21.29
CA LEU A 251 17.96 -11.35 -21.48
C LEU A 251 17.19 -12.50 -20.80
N PRO A 252 17.60 -13.78 -20.90
CA PRO A 252 16.93 -14.86 -20.17
C PRO A 252 16.90 -14.68 -18.64
N GLN A 253 17.98 -14.16 -18.05
CA GLN A 253 18.00 -13.86 -16.61
C GLN A 253 17.01 -12.75 -16.26
N ILE A 254 16.96 -11.67 -17.04
CA ILE A 254 15.98 -10.60 -16.81
C ILE A 254 14.54 -11.12 -16.91
N GLU A 255 14.23 -11.98 -17.88
CA GLU A 255 12.90 -12.60 -18.00
C GLU A 255 12.57 -13.49 -16.81
N GLN A 256 13.52 -14.31 -16.34
CA GLN A 256 13.34 -15.11 -15.13
C GLN A 256 13.06 -14.23 -13.90
N MET A 257 13.64 -13.02 -13.82
CA MET A 257 13.40 -12.10 -12.70
C MET A 257 11.97 -11.57 -12.77
N LYS A 258 11.53 -11.15 -13.95
CA LYS A 258 10.14 -10.70 -14.17
C LYS A 258 9.13 -11.78 -13.81
N GLU A 259 9.39 -13.04 -14.19
CA GLU A 259 8.54 -14.19 -13.84
C GLU A 259 8.50 -14.42 -12.33
N ALA A 260 9.66 -14.40 -11.65
CA ALA A 260 9.73 -14.55 -10.19
C ALA A 260 8.98 -13.42 -9.45
N ARG A 261 9.09 -12.18 -9.95
CA ARG A 261 8.36 -11.03 -9.43
C ARG A 261 6.85 -11.18 -9.60
N LEU A 262 6.40 -11.52 -10.81
CA LEU A 262 4.98 -11.71 -11.12
C LEU A 262 4.38 -12.80 -10.22
N LYS A 263 5.06 -13.95 -10.11
CA LYS A 263 4.61 -15.07 -9.27
C LYS A 263 4.44 -14.67 -7.81
N LEU A 264 5.39 -13.92 -7.24
CA LEU A 264 5.28 -13.46 -5.86
C LEU A 264 4.18 -12.39 -5.69
N MET A 265 4.01 -11.51 -6.67
CA MET A 265 2.95 -10.51 -6.66
C MET A 265 1.56 -11.15 -6.66
N GLU A 266 1.34 -12.13 -7.54
CA GLU A 266 0.09 -12.92 -7.61
C GLU A 266 -0.17 -13.65 -6.29
N TYR A 267 0.86 -14.21 -5.67
CA TYR A 267 0.76 -14.81 -4.33
C TYR A 267 0.29 -13.78 -3.29
N MET A 268 0.85 -12.57 -3.30
CA MET A 268 0.46 -11.50 -2.38
C MET A 268 -0.97 -10.98 -2.62
N PHE A 269 -1.45 -10.94 -3.87
CA PHE A 269 -2.84 -10.61 -4.18
C PHE A 269 -3.79 -11.66 -3.63
N LYS A 270 -3.44 -12.94 -3.84
CA LYS A 270 -4.19 -14.05 -3.29
C LYS A 270 -4.27 -13.98 -1.76
N ALA A 271 -3.18 -13.59 -1.10
CA ALA A 271 -3.14 -13.44 0.34
C ALA A 271 -4.11 -12.36 0.85
N ALA A 272 -4.35 -11.28 0.09
CA ALA A 272 -5.35 -10.26 0.46
C ALA A 272 -6.79 -10.81 0.51
N SER A 273 -7.08 -11.83 -0.30
CA SER A 273 -8.37 -12.54 -0.37
C SER A 273 -8.40 -13.84 0.45
N THR A 274 -7.45 -14.04 1.37
CA THR A 274 -7.33 -15.29 2.12
C THR A 274 -7.46 -15.01 3.61
N ASN A 275 -8.37 -15.73 4.28
CA ASN A 275 -8.60 -15.61 5.70
C ASN A 275 -7.35 -16.05 6.49
N LEU A 276 -6.89 -15.21 7.43
CA LEU A 276 -5.62 -15.43 8.15
C LEU A 276 -5.61 -16.63 9.10
N LEU A 277 -6.80 -17.10 9.53
CA LEU A 277 -6.92 -18.22 10.47
C LEU A 277 -7.23 -19.53 9.77
N THR A 278 -8.16 -19.51 8.83
CA THR A 278 -8.66 -20.72 8.16
C THR A 278 -7.93 -21.03 6.86
N GLY A 279 -7.27 -20.05 6.25
CA GLY A 279 -6.70 -20.16 4.91
C GLY A 279 -7.74 -20.25 3.79
N ALA A 280 -9.03 -20.09 4.10
CA ALA A 280 -10.09 -20.08 3.11
C ALA A 280 -10.06 -18.78 2.29
N GLN A 281 -10.30 -18.89 1.00
CA GLN A 281 -10.45 -17.72 0.15
C GLN A 281 -11.86 -17.14 0.25
N ASP A 282 -11.97 -15.83 0.22
CA ASP A 282 -13.24 -15.11 0.14
C ASP A 282 -13.31 -14.18 -1.08
N ASN A 283 -14.33 -13.33 -1.11
CA ASN A 283 -14.61 -12.45 -2.24
C ASN A 283 -13.91 -11.08 -2.15
N ILE A 284 -13.15 -10.81 -1.07
CA ILE A 284 -12.48 -9.52 -0.87
C ILE A 284 -11.31 -9.43 -1.84
N LYS A 285 -11.34 -8.44 -2.76
CA LYS A 285 -10.34 -8.31 -3.84
C LYS A 285 -9.87 -6.85 -3.98
N PRO A 286 -9.04 -6.34 -3.05
CA PRO A 286 -8.55 -4.97 -3.12
C PRO A 286 -7.63 -4.71 -4.33
N PHE A 287 -6.99 -5.76 -4.84
CA PHE A 287 -6.03 -5.69 -5.95
C PHE A 287 -6.51 -6.49 -7.16
N GLY A 288 -6.33 -5.94 -8.35
CA GLY A 288 -6.80 -6.55 -9.59
C GLY A 288 -5.89 -7.63 -10.14
N ASP A 289 -6.50 -8.61 -10.82
CA ASP A 289 -5.79 -9.58 -11.62
C ASP A 289 -5.05 -8.87 -12.76
N LEU A 290 -3.73 -9.07 -12.85
CA LEU A 290 -2.87 -8.62 -13.95
C LEU A 290 -3.19 -9.38 -15.25
N LYS A 291 -4.36 -9.11 -15.87
CA LYS A 291 -4.65 -9.58 -17.22
C LYS A 291 -4.34 -8.49 -18.23
N ILE A 292 -3.09 -8.38 -18.64
CA ILE A 292 -2.73 -7.61 -19.83
C ILE A 292 -3.33 -8.34 -21.04
N THR A 293 -4.47 -7.86 -21.54
CA THR A 293 -5.03 -8.34 -22.82
C THR A 293 -4.63 -7.33 -23.90
N VAL A 294 -3.53 -7.58 -24.60
CA VAL A 294 -3.16 -6.75 -25.77
C VAL A 294 -4.12 -7.11 -26.91
N LYS A 295 -5.13 -6.29 -27.15
CA LYS A 295 -5.88 -6.32 -28.41
C LYS A 295 -5.07 -5.59 -29.47
N ILE A 296 -4.37 -6.35 -30.32
CA ILE A 296 -3.82 -5.81 -31.57
C ILE A 296 -4.98 -5.70 -32.56
N GLU A 297 -5.55 -4.51 -32.70
CA GLU A 297 -6.45 -4.22 -33.81
C GLU A 297 -5.62 -4.05 -35.08
N LEU A 298 -5.52 -5.12 -35.86
CA LEU A 298 -5.03 -5.04 -37.24
C LEU A 298 -6.07 -4.28 -38.06
N GLN A 299 -5.86 -2.99 -38.27
CA GLN A 299 -6.55 -2.24 -39.31
C GLN A 299 -6.16 -2.85 -40.67
N ARG A 300 -7.06 -3.65 -41.25
CA ARG A 300 -6.97 -4.03 -42.66
C ARG A 300 -7.24 -2.78 -43.48
N LYS A 301 -6.22 -2.31 -44.19
CA LYS A 301 -6.37 -1.39 -45.33
C LYS A 301 -6.92 -2.14 -46.53
#